data_AF-A0A2U3DPR0-F1
#
_entry.id   AF-A0A2U3DPR0-F1
#
_cell.length_a   1.000
_cell.length_b   1.000
_cell.length_c   1.000
_cell.angle_alpha   90.00
_cell.angle_beta   90.00
_cell.angle_gamma   90.00
#
_symmetry.space_group_name_H-M   'P 1'
#
loop_
_entity.id
_entity.type
_entity.pdbx_description
1 polymer ?
#
loop_
_entity_poly.entity_id
_entity_poly.type
_entity_poly.pdbx_seq_one_letter_code
_entity_poly.pdbx_strand_id
1 'polypeptide(L)'
;MFGDIPGISAIVQFLVSILSDSKYSAHNLEMILQDVYGECKSLSDSTKANEMGTMLGVTLTSTNDTTTYIATNYNGVGKRQGHIDYDVLDHQEAAKEIPLWEILRCCTAAPYYFTPHCIKNVGTFQDGGLTFNNPAAIAMNETAALFPTAPKPSIVVSLGTGSVPPKRTESSASGNMLRNTFAARLFRAFWKQSDSGAAWRQLLSHHNDADGQGYYRFDIEFDAKQPALDDVSSMVEIGRMAREASLGSCLMRRLAKQIRAELFIFALDECEPPQFVSGVLECVGNISCRLKPGSAGFLALMAQLSDGSASFMCQGDAVTACFGKYRDNEKCAAFSQTVRFQVPNRQQPFQISLQEGSSVSNISASPFTLEWLAERQATEAYFGTIDHRKRPRPSQVSEPLAKRKRLR
;
A
#
# COMPACT_ATOMS: atom_id res chain seq x y z
N MET A 1 29.57 35.55 -33.23
CA MET A 1 28.49 36.56 -33.36
C MET A 1 27.44 36.04 -34.34
N PHE A 2 26.62 35.10 -33.87
CA PHE A 2 25.36 34.60 -34.44
C PHE A 2 24.74 33.87 -33.22
N GLY A 3 23.95 34.52 -32.37
CA GLY A 3 22.70 35.19 -32.71
C GLY A 3 21.59 34.15 -32.51
N ASP A 4 21.10 34.05 -31.28
CA ASP A 4 20.00 33.16 -30.86
C ASP A 4 18.79 33.29 -31.78
N ILE A 5 18.56 32.26 -32.60
CA ILE A 5 17.31 32.08 -33.35
C ILE A 5 16.55 30.96 -32.64
N PRO A 6 15.44 31.26 -31.93
CA PRO A 6 14.73 30.30 -31.08
C PRO A 6 14.27 29.01 -31.78
N GLY A 7 14.05 29.05 -33.10
CA GLY A 7 13.62 27.89 -33.89
C GLY A 7 14.74 26.92 -34.29
N ILE A 8 15.98 27.41 -34.46
CA ILE A 8 17.13 26.56 -34.86
C ILE A 8 17.60 25.75 -33.66
N SER A 9 17.58 26.32 -32.45
CA SER A 9 17.92 25.62 -31.22
C SER A 9 17.00 24.42 -30.96
N ALA A 10 15.69 24.54 -31.19
CA ALA A 10 14.73 23.45 -30.95
C ALA A 10 14.89 22.30 -31.96
N ILE A 11 15.18 22.60 -33.23
CA ILE A 11 15.41 21.59 -34.26
C ILE A 11 16.75 20.89 -34.05
N VAL A 12 17.80 21.64 -33.68
CA VAL A 12 19.11 21.06 -33.32
C VAL A 12 18.99 20.21 -32.05
N GLN A 13 18.26 20.65 -31.02
CA GLN A 13 18.00 19.85 -29.83
C GLN A 13 17.17 18.60 -30.15
N PHE A 14 16.20 18.68 -31.06
CA PHE A 14 15.43 17.52 -31.52
C PHE A 14 16.31 16.52 -32.29
N LEU A 15 17.15 16.99 -33.22
CA LEU A 15 18.08 16.15 -33.97
C LEU A 15 19.16 15.55 -33.07
N VAL A 16 19.70 16.34 -32.12
CA VAL A 16 20.60 15.84 -31.09
C VAL A 16 19.89 14.81 -30.22
N SER A 17 18.65 15.01 -29.80
CA SER A 17 17.91 14.02 -28.99
C SER A 17 17.62 12.71 -29.71
N ILE A 18 17.47 12.75 -31.05
CA ILE A 18 17.37 11.55 -31.89
C ILE A 18 18.73 10.84 -31.98
N LEU A 19 19.83 11.59 -31.99
CA LEU A 19 21.19 11.05 -32.05
C LEU A 19 21.74 10.63 -30.66
N SER A 20 21.26 11.24 -29.58
CA SER A 20 21.67 11.01 -28.18
C SER A 20 20.69 10.16 -27.38
N ASP A 21 19.63 9.67 -28.03
CA ASP A 21 18.59 8.80 -27.46
C ASP A 21 17.91 9.38 -26.19
N SER A 22 17.99 10.70 -25.99
CA SER A 22 17.48 11.40 -24.81
C SER A 22 17.49 12.92 -24.97
N LYS A 23 16.55 13.61 -24.31
CA LYS A 23 16.48 15.07 -24.21
C LYS A 23 17.49 15.62 -23.20
N TYR A 24 17.76 14.87 -22.14
CA TYR A 24 18.62 15.29 -21.04
C TYR A 24 19.73 14.28 -20.79
N SER A 25 20.94 14.79 -20.48
CA SER A 25 21.98 13.95 -19.91
C SER A 25 21.57 13.50 -18.51
N ALA A 26 21.78 12.22 -18.23
CA ALA A 26 21.48 11.64 -16.93
C ALA A 26 22.52 11.93 -15.85
N HIS A 27 23.66 12.52 -16.20
CA HIS A 27 24.77 12.72 -15.27
C HIS A 27 24.38 13.48 -13.99
N ASN A 28 23.63 14.59 -14.13
CA ASN A 28 23.18 15.37 -12.98
C ASN A 28 22.16 14.61 -12.13
N LEU A 29 21.30 13.80 -12.77
CA LEU A 29 20.34 12.96 -12.06
C LEU A 29 21.07 11.88 -11.24
N GLU A 30 22.06 11.22 -11.83
CA GLU A 30 22.88 10.20 -11.16
C GLU A 30 23.63 10.79 -9.96
N MET A 31 24.26 11.96 -10.11
CA MET A 31 24.93 12.63 -8.99
C MET A 31 23.97 12.93 -7.83
N ILE A 32 22.77 13.44 -8.12
CA ILE A 32 21.77 13.74 -7.09
C ILE A 32 21.29 12.44 -6.41
N LEU A 33 21.04 11.38 -7.17
CA LEU A 33 20.61 10.10 -6.61
C LEU A 33 21.70 9.50 -5.72
N GLN A 34 22.97 9.57 -6.13
CA GLN A 34 24.12 9.10 -5.34
C GLN A 34 24.33 9.93 -4.07
N ASP A 35 24.19 11.26 -4.14
CA ASP A 35 24.30 12.15 -2.98
C ASP A 35 23.21 11.88 -1.94
N VAL A 36 21.96 11.73 -2.37
CA VAL A 36 20.80 11.52 -1.48
C VAL A 36 20.75 10.11 -0.91
N TYR A 37 20.96 9.09 -1.74
CA TYR A 37 20.76 7.69 -1.35
C TYR A 37 22.06 6.95 -1.02
N GLY A 38 23.21 7.51 -1.36
CA GLY A 38 24.52 6.88 -1.21
C GLY A 38 24.87 5.95 -2.38
N GLU A 39 26.16 5.82 -2.65
CA GLU A 39 26.66 5.03 -3.80
C GLU A 39 26.52 3.52 -3.64
N CYS A 40 26.48 3.02 -2.40
CA CYS A 40 26.51 1.59 -2.10
C CYS A 40 25.28 1.07 -1.37
N LYS A 41 24.34 1.93 -0.95
CA LYS A 41 23.18 1.47 -0.17
C LYS A 41 22.21 0.73 -1.08
N SER A 42 21.86 -0.48 -0.69
CA SER A 42 20.85 -1.30 -1.36
C SER A 42 19.43 -0.89 -0.97
N LEU A 43 18.45 -1.38 -1.72
CA LEU A 43 17.03 -1.23 -1.37
C LEU A 43 16.68 -1.94 -0.03
N SER A 44 17.41 -3.00 0.31
CA SER A 44 17.24 -3.80 1.53
C SER A 44 17.89 -3.17 2.77
N ASP A 45 18.82 -2.22 2.59
CA ASP A 45 19.59 -1.59 3.68
C ASP A 45 18.81 -0.53 4.46
N SER A 46 17.54 -0.30 4.10
CA SER A 46 16.71 0.73 4.73
C SER A 46 16.33 0.36 6.15
N THR A 47 17.10 0.85 7.13
CA THR A 47 16.87 0.63 8.57
C THR A 47 15.46 1.01 8.99
N LYS A 48 14.97 2.18 8.57
CA LYS A 48 13.61 2.64 8.89
C LYS A 48 12.51 1.75 8.31
N ALA A 49 12.65 1.32 7.05
CA ALA A 49 11.67 0.43 6.44
C ALA A 49 11.65 -0.92 7.15
N ASN A 50 12.82 -1.46 7.48
CA ASN A 50 12.96 -2.74 8.18
C ASN A 50 12.40 -2.66 9.61
N GLU A 51 12.72 -1.60 10.37
CA GLU A 51 12.17 -1.36 11.71
C GLU A 51 10.64 -1.24 11.71
N MET A 52 10.07 -0.64 10.67
CA MET A 52 8.63 -0.48 10.52
C MET A 52 7.94 -1.71 9.88
N GLY A 53 8.71 -2.70 9.41
CA GLY A 53 8.19 -3.80 8.59
C GLY A 53 7.55 -3.34 7.27
N THR A 54 8.01 -2.21 6.73
CA THR A 54 7.51 -1.63 5.48
C THR A 54 8.12 -2.36 4.29
N MET A 55 7.25 -2.87 3.42
CA MET A 55 7.63 -3.49 2.16
C MET A 55 7.60 -2.43 1.04
N LEU A 56 8.66 -2.37 0.24
CA LEU A 56 8.86 -1.41 -0.83
C LEU A 56 9.10 -2.16 -2.14
N GLY A 57 8.53 -1.63 -3.22
CA GLY A 57 8.70 -2.13 -4.58
C GLY A 57 8.80 -0.98 -5.58
N VAL A 58 9.71 -1.10 -6.54
CA VAL A 58 9.93 -0.14 -7.63
C VAL A 58 9.76 -0.87 -8.96
N THR A 59 8.91 -0.34 -9.84
CA THR A 59 8.65 -0.90 -11.17
C THR A 59 9.72 -0.46 -12.17
N LEU A 60 10.14 -1.39 -13.01
CA LEU A 60 11.16 -1.23 -14.05
C LEU A 60 10.67 -1.91 -15.33
N THR A 61 11.06 -1.40 -16.50
CA THR A 61 10.80 -2.07 -17.78
C THR A 61 12.12 -2.42 -18.45
N SER A 62 12.30 -3.70 -18.81
CA SER A 62 13.47 -4.16 -19.58
C SER A 62 13.45 -3.61 -21.00
N THR A 63 14.60 -3.13 -21.50
CA THR A 63 14.72 -2.66 -22.88
C THR A 63 14.77 -3.79 -23.91
N ASN A 64 15.08 -5.01 -23.48
CA ASN A 64 15.32 -6.14 -24.40
C ASN A 64 14.01 -6.75 -24.90
N ASP A 65 13.05 -6.95 -24.00
CA ASP A 65 11.82 -7.72 -24.23
C ASP A 65 10.56 -7.00 -23.72
N THR A 66 10.70 -5.79 -23.18
CA THR A 66 9.61 -4.99 -22.57
C THR A 66 8.96 -5.64 -21.35
N THR A 67 9.58 -6.66 -20.76
CA THR A 67 9.11 -7.29 -19.52
C THR A 67 9.16 -6.29 -18.36
N THR A 68 8.12 -6.33 -17.52
CA THR A 68 8.06 -5.53 -16.29
C THR A 68 8.79 -6.27 -15.18
N TYR A 69 9.68 -5.59 -14.50
CA TYR A 69 10.34 -6.08 -13.30
C TYR A 69 9.93 -5.24 -12.09
N ILE A 70 9.93 -5.86 -10.91
CA ILE A 70 9.91 -5.14 -9.64
C ILE A 70 11.18 -5.38 -8.84
N ALA A 71 11.85 -4.31 -8.44
CA ALA A 71 12.91 -4.33 -7.45
C ALA A 71 12.29 -4.13 -6.06
N THR A 72 12.60 -5.00 -5.10
CA THR A 72 11.91 -5.04 -3.80
C THR A 72 12.88 -5.09 -2.62
N ASN A 73 12.54 -4.49 -1.48
CA ASN A 73 13.37 -4.56 -0.27
C ASN A 73 13.24 -5.90 0.47
N TYR A 74 12.30 -6.74 0.07
CA TYR A 74 12.10 -8.09 0.59
C TYR A 74 12.65 -9.16 -0.37
N ASN A 75 13.43 -8.76 -1.38
CA ASN A 75 14.14 -9.66 -2.31
C ASN A 75 13.28 -10.81 -2.84
N GLY A 76 12.06 -10.50 -3.30
CA GLY A 76 11.17 -11.49 -3.88
C GLY A 76 10.61 -12.55 -2.93
N VAL A 77 10.78 -12.40 -1.61
CA VAL A 77 10.03 -13.19 -0.63
C VAL A 77 8.53 -13.14 -0.94
N GLY A 78 7.84 -14.25 -0.69
CA GLY A 78 6.42 -14.44 -0.99
C GLY A 78 6.18 -15.50 -2.07
N LYS A 79 4.99 -16.11 -2.04
CA LYS A 79 4.58 -17.11 -3.03
C LYS A 79 3.58 -16.50 -3.99
N ARG A 80 4.05 -16.11 -5.17
CA ARG A 80 3.19 -15.63 -6.26
C ARG A 80 2.49 -16.83 -6.89
N GLN A 81 1.16 -16.81 -6.91
CA GLN A 81 0.36 -17.87 -7.49
C GLN A 81 -0.12 -17.46 -8.89
N GLY A 82 -0.08 -18.39 -9.84
CA GLY A 82 -0.58 -18.17 -11.20
C GLY A 82 0.38 -17.40 -12.11
N HIS A 83 -0.13 -16.99 -13.27
CA HIS A 83 0.59 -16.15 -14.22
C HIS A 83 0.45 -14.69 -13.79
N ILE A 84 1.58 -14.06 -13.43
CA ILE A 84 1.66 -12.63 -13.13
C ILE A 84 2.31 -11.91 -14.32
N ASP A 85 1.88 -10.68 -14.58
CA ASP A 85 2.32 -9.90 -15.75
C ASP A 85 3.64 -9.13 -15.50
N TYR A 86 4.40 -9.53 -14.47
CA TYR A 86 5.69 -8.96 -14.10
C TYR A 86 6.59 -10.01 -13.43
N ASP A 87 7.90 -9.78 -13.52
CA ASP A 87 8.93 -10.55 -12.83
C ASP A 87 9.43 -9.80 -11.59
N VAL A 88 9.99 -10.54 -10.63
CA VAL A 88 10.73 -9.93 -9.52
C VAL A 88 12.20 -9.99 -9.84
N LEU A 89 12.89 -8.87 -9.63
CA LEU A 89 14.32 -8.80 -9.78
C LEU A 89 14.97 -9.57 -8.61
N ASP A 90 15.25 -10.85 -8.84
CA ASP A 90 15.81 -11.77 -7.84
C ASP A 90 17.35 -11.64 -7.77
N HIS A 91 17.87 -11.46 -6.56
CA HIS A 91 19.30 -11.23 -6.30
C HIS A 91 20.10 -12.53 -6.05
N GLN A 92 19.50 -13.72 -6.24
CA GLN A 92 20.09 -14.97 -5.75
C GLN A 92 21.40 -15.43 -6.43
N GLU A 93 21.75 -15.00 -7.65
CA GLU A 93 22.95 -15.54 -8.33
C GLU A 93 23.91 -14.53 -8.97
N ALA A 94 23.56 -13.25 -9.06
CA ALA A 94 24.44 -12.25 -9.68
C ALA A 94 24.43 -10.92 -8.94
N ALA A 95 25.57 -10.62 -8.31
CA ALA A 95 25.96 -9.34 -7.75
C ALA A 95 25.43 -8.98 -6.35
N LYS A 96 26.40 -8.64 -5.51
CA LYS A 96 26.30 -7.62 -4.46
C LYS A 96 25.13 -6.67 -4.74
N GLU A 97 24.20 -6.60 -3.79
CA GLU A 97 23.32 -5.47 -3.50
C GLU A 97 23.33 -4.37 -4.57
N ILE A 98 22.38 -4.43 -5.50
CA ILE A 98 22.21 -3.36 -6.49
C ILE A 98 22.02 -2.05 -5.72
N PRO A 99 22.86 -1.04 -5.95
CA PRO A 99 22.68 0.25 -5.33
C PRO A 99 21.30 0.84 -5.64
N LEU A 100 20.65 1.38 -4.63
CA LEU A 100 19.33 1.99 -4.74
C LEU A 100 19.32 3.09 -5.81
N TRP A 101 20.40 3.87 -5.92
CA TRP A 101 20.51 4.92 -6.93
C TRP A 101 20.43 4.37 -8.35
N GLU A 102 20.94 3.15 -8.63
CA GLU A 102 20.84 2.52 -9.95
C GLU A 102 19.40 2.10 -10.26
N ILE A 103 18.70 1.52 -9.28
CA ILE A 103 17.27 1.17 -9.42
C ILE A 103 16.44 2.43 -9.70
N LEU A 104 16.69 3.51 -8.93
CA LEU A 104 16.00 4.79 -9.11
C LEU A 104 16.36 5.45 -10.45
N ARG A 105 17.60 5.31 -10.89
CA ARG A 105 18.06 5.80 -12.20
C ARG A 105 17.34 5.09 -13.34
N CYS A 106 17.11 3.79 -13.23
CA CYS A 106 16.30 3.03 -14.19
C CYS A 106 14.82 3.45 -14.13
N CYS A 107 14.22 3.54 -12.94
CA CYS A 107 12.78 3.82 -12.82
C CYS A 107 12.38 5.23 -13.25
N THR A 108 13.32 6.18 -13.23
CA THR A 108 13.12 7.56 -13.69
C THR A 108 13.54 7.79 -15.16
N ALA A 109 14.03 6.74 -15.83
CA ALA A 109 14.49 6.82 -17.22
C ALA A 109 13.32 6.81 -18.21
N ALA A 110 12.48 7.85 -18.17
CA ALA A 110 11.34 7.96 -19.07
C ALA A 110 11.82 8.06 -20.53
N PRO A 111 11.25 7.29 -21.47
CA PRO A 111 11.61 7.39 -22.89
C PRO A 111 11.53 8.82 -23.38
N TYR A 112 12.44 9.18 -24.29
CA TYR A 112 12.68 10.55 -24.76
C TYR A 112 13.35 11.49 -23.74
N TYR A 113 13.15 11.34 -22.43
CA TYR A 113 13.75 12.24 -21.43
C TYR A 113 15.18 11.84 -21.07
N PHE A 114 15.37 10.58 -20.67
CA PHE A 114 16.66 10.04 -20.26
C PHE A 114 16.92 8.71 -20.95
N THR A 115 18.19 8.40 -21.19
CA THR A 115 18.57 7.09 -21.74
C THR A 115 18.27 5.98 -20.72
N PRO A 116 17.99 4.75 -21.18
CA PRO A 116 17.99 3.58 -20.31
C PRO A 116 19.31 3.42 -19.55
N HIS A 117 19.26 2.75 -18.40
CA HIS A 117 20.44 2.50 -17.57
C HIS A 117 20.74 1.01 -17.47
N CYS A 118 22.02 0.66 -17.60
CA CYS A 118 22.49 -0.72 -17.56
C CYS A 118 23.02 -1.04 -16.17
N ILE A 119 22.33 -1.93 -15.47
CA ILE A 119 22.79 -2.50 -14.21
C ILE A 119 23.68 -3.70 -14.54
N LYS A 120 24.94 -3.61 -14.12
CA LYS A 120 25.97 -4.60 -14.47
C LYS A 120 25.54 -6.01 -14.06
N ASN A 121 25.60 -6.95 -15.01
CA ASN A 121 25.23 -8.37 -14.86
C ASN A 121 23.74 -8.63 -14.57
N VAL A 122 22.87 -7.62 -14.65
CA VAL A 122 21.44 -7.76 -14.41
C VAL A 122 20.66 -7.46 -15.68
N GLY A 123 20.95 -6.34 -16.34
CA GLY A 123 20.28 -5.96 -17.58
C GLY A 123 20.18 -4.45 -17.77
N THR A 124 19.54 -4.05 -18.85
CA THR A 124 19.26 -2.65 -19.16
C THR A 124 17.79 -2.36 -18.95
N PHE A 125 17.51 -1.38 -18.09
CA PHE A 125 16.16 -1.04 -17.67
C PHE A 125 15.87 0.44 -17.88
N GLN A 126 14.57 0.73 -18.00
CA GLN A 126 14.01 2.06 -18.13
C GLN A 126 12.73 2.19 -17.31
N ASP A 127 12.07 3.35 -17.40
CA ASP A 127 10.90 3.70 -16.59
C ASP A 127 9.77 2.66 -16.70
N GLY A 128 9.32 2.18 -15.53
CA GLY A 128 8.23 1.23 -15.38
C GLY A 128 6.87 1.76 -15.83
N GLY A 129 6.72 3.08 -16.02
CA GLY A 129 5.55 3.73 -16.58
C GLY A 129 5.24 3.33 -18.03
N LEU A 130 6.18 2.65 -18.71
CA LEU A 130 5.99 2.00 -20.01
C LEU A 130 4.93 0.91 -19.99
N THR A 131 4.89 0.13 -18.92
CA THR A 131 4.02 -1.05 -18.81
C THR A 131 3.02 -0.88 -17.67
N PHE A 132 3.46 -0.36 -16.52
CA PHE A 132 2.66 -0.18 -15.32
C PHE A 132 2.81 1.22 -14.72
N ASN A 133 2.17 2.22 -15.35
CA ASN A 133 2.15 3.59 -14.82
C ASN A 133 1.24 3.78 -13.58
N ASN A 134 0.58 2.70 -13.13
CA ASN A 134 -0.07 2.64 -11.83
C ASN A 134 0.28 1.29 -11.18
N PRO A 135 1.18 1.25 -10.19
CA PRO A 135 1.64 0.01 -9.58
C PRO A 135 0.63 -0.59 -8.59
N ALA A 136 -0.57 -0.03 -8.44
CA ALA A 136 -1.55 -0.52 -7.46
C ALA A 136 -1.90 -2.01 -7.64
N ALA A 137 -2.02 -2.48 -8.89
CA ALA A 137 -2.31 -3.89 -9.16
C ALA A 137 -1.15 -4.81 -8.74
N ILE A 138 0.09 -4.38 -9.01
CA ILE A 138 1.30 -5.06 -8.57
C ILE A 138 1.36 -5.08 -7.04
N ALA A 139 1.11 -3.96 -6.37
CA ALA A 139 1.11 -3.88 -4.91
C ALA A 139 0.07 -4.82 -4.26
N MET A 140 -1.12 -4.95 -4.86
CA MET A 140 -2.15 -5.90 -4.42
C MET A 140 -1.67 -7.35 -4.57
N ASN A 141 -1.08 -7.70 -5.72
CA ASN A 141 -0.56 -9.04 -5.98
C ASN A 141 0.59 -9.40 -5.02
N GLU A 142 1.52 -8.46 -4.79
CA GLU A 142 2.62 -8.65 -3.85
C GLU A 142 2.14 -8.76 -2.41
N THR A 143 1.10 -8.01 -2.01
CA THR A 143 0.47 -8.16 -0.70
C THR A 143 -0.09 -9.56 -0.52
N ALA A 144 -0.78 -10.10 -1.51
CA ALA A 144 -1.30 -11.47 -1.48
C ALA A 144 -0.18 -12.52 -1.43
N ALA A 145 0.92 -12.28 -2.14
CA ALA A 145 2.08 -13.18 -2.16
C ALA A 145 2.84 -13.20 -0.81
N LEU A 146 2.95 -12.05 -0.15
CA LEU A 146 3.62 -11.88 1.15
C LEU A 146 2.76 -12.34 2.32
N PHE A 147 1.44 -12.11 2.25
CA PHE A 147 0.50 -12.37 3.34
C PHE A 147 -0.60 -13.33 2.92
N PRO A 148 -0.31 -14.61 2.65
CA PRO A 148 -1.28 -15.58 2.13
C PRO A 148 -2.47 -15.83 3.06
N THR A 149 -2.32 -15.56 4.36
CA THR A 149 -3.38 -15.71 5.38
C THR A 149 -4.29 -14.49 5.50
N ALA A 150 -3.88 -13.35 4.92
CA ALA A 150 -4.63 -12.10 4.90
C ALA A 150 -4.30 -11.36 3.58
N PRO A 151 -4.68 -11.93 2.42
CA PRO A 151 -4.16 -11.50 1.12
C PRO A 151 -4.74 -10.16 0.63
N LYS A 152 -5.78 -9.65 1.30
CA LYS A 152 -6.44 -8.39 0.96
C LYS A 152 -6.08 -7.30 1.98
N PRO A 153 -5.49 -6.18 1.55
CA PRO A 153 -5.28 -5.03 2.42
C PRO A 153 -6.62 -4.37 2.79
N SER A 154 -6.70 -3.81 4.01
CA SER A 154 -7.88 -3.06 4.48
C SER A 154 -8.01 -1.67 3.84
N ILE A 155 -6.87 -1.09 3.44
CA ILE A 155 -6.78 0.21 2.78
C ILE A 155 -5.80 0.12 1.61
N VAL A 156 -6.21 0.61 0.45
CA VAL A 156 -5.39 0.86 -0.73
C VAL A 156 -5.47 2.34 -1.06
N VAL A 157 -4.31 3.00 -1.07
CA VAL A 157 -4.20 4.41 -1.48
C VAL A 157 -3.33 4.48 -2.73
N SER A 158 -3.90 5.00 -3.80
CA SER A 158 -3.20 5.29 -5.04
C SER A 158 -3.12 6.82 -5.20
N LEU A 159 -1.92 7.33 -5.40
CA LEU A 159 -1.65 8.75 -5.58
C LEU A 159 -1.24 8.99 -7.03
N GLY A 160 -2.02 9.79 -7.75
CA GLY A 160 -1.75 10.19 -9.12
C GLY A 160 -0.94 11.47 -9.21
N THR A 161 -0.28 11.65 -10.36
CA THR A 161 0.49 12.84 -10.72
C THR A 161 -0.33 13.84 -11.55
N GLY A 162 -1.65 13.69 -11.56
CA GLY A 162 -2.59 14.50 -12.29
C GLY A 162 -3.05 13.91 -13.63
N SER A 163 -4.24 14.32 -14.06
CA SER A 163 -4.88 13.89 -15.30
C SER A 163 -5.64 15.04 -15.94
N VAL A 164 -5.90 14.94 -17.25
CA VAL A 164 -6.80 15.85 -17.97
C VAL A 164 -8.12 15.14 -18.19
N PRO A 165 -9.27 15.77 -17.93
CA PRO A 165 -10.56 15.17 -18.24
C PRO A 165 -10.65 14.85 -19.74
N PRO A 166 -11.35 13.78 -20.13
CA PRO A 166 -11.54 13.44 -21.52
C PRO A 166 -12.28 14.58 -22.23
N LYS A 167 -11.59 15.31 -23.10
CA LYS A 167 -12.24 16.29 -23.98
C LYS A 167 -13.25 15.54 -24.85
N ARG A 168 -14.54 15.85 -24.71
CA ARG A 168 -15.56 15.48 -25.70
C ARG A 168 -15.07 16.04 -27.03
N THR A 169 -14.72 15.16 -27.95
CA THR A 169 -14.17 15.55 -29.26
C THR A 169 -15.24 16.28 -30.04
N GLU A 170 -15.21 17.61 -30.02
CA GLU A 170 -15.65 18.38 -31.18
C GLU A 170 -14.57 18.19 -32.24
N SER A 171 -14.96 17.56 -33.34
CA SER A 171 -14.15 17.33 -34.53
C SER A 171 -13.82 18.67 -35.19
N SER A 172 -12.83 19.37 -34.66
CA SER A 172 -12.21 20.50 -35.36
C SER A 172 -10.85 20.03 -35.88
N ALA A 173 -10.87 19.53 -37.11
CA ALA A 173 -9.68 19.34 -37.91
C ALA A 173 -9.06 20.72 -38.17
N SER A 174 -8.00 21.05 -37.46
CA SER A 174 -7.12 22.17 -37.83
C SER A 174 -5.70 21.93 -37.35
N GLY A 175 -4.78 21.91 -38.33
CA GLY A 175 -3.40 22.39 -38.23
C GLY A 175 -2.46 21.73 -37.21
N ASN A 176 -1.67 20.74 -37.64
CA ASN A 176 -0.21 20.76 -37.51
C ASN A 176 0.41 19.50 -38.13
N MET A 177 1.20 19.68 -39.19
CA MET A 177 1.88 18.60 -39.93
C MET A 177 2.83 17.78 -39.02
N LEU A 178 3.43 18.42 -38.01
CA LEU A 178 4.29 17.77 -37.00
C LEU A 178 3.53 16.79 -36.07
N ARG A 179 2.24 17.04 -35.83
CA ARG A 179 1.38 16.26 -34.90
C ARG A 179 0.96 14.90 -35.48
N ASN A 180 1.14 14.71 -36.79
CA ASN A 180 0.85 13.46 -37.50
C ASN A 180 2.10 12.60 -37.80
N THR A 181 3.28 12.98 -37.28
CA THR A 181 4.49 12.15 -37.40
C THR A 181 4.32 10.81 -36.68
N PHE A 182 4.99 9.76 -37.17
CA PHE A 182 4.96 8.42 -36.55
C PHE A 182 5.41 8.45 -35.08
N ALA A 183 6.51 9.16 -34.78
CA ALA A 183 7.00 9.34 -33.42
C ALA A 183 5.98 10.04 -32.51
N ALA A 184 5.34 11.13 -32.94
CA ALA A 184 4.32 11.80 -32.15
C ALA A 184 3.04 10.97 -31.95
N ARG A 185 2.71 10.06 -32.89
CA ARG A 185 1.62 9.09 -32.74
C ARG A 185 1.97 7.99 -31.75
N LEU A 186 3.18 7.44 -31.82
CA LEU A 186 3.67 6.40 -30.91
C LEU A 186 3.79 6.95 -29.48
N PHE A 187 4.34 8.15 -29.33
CA PHE A 187 4.41 8.85 -28.04
C PHE A 187 3.02 9.10 -27.46
N ARG A 188 2.05 9.53 -28.28
CA ARG A 188 0.65 9.70 -27.83
C ARG A 188 -0.03 8.38 -27.45
N ALA A 189 0.23 7.31 -28.20
CA ALA A 189 -0.28 5.99 -27.87
C ALA A 189 0.32 5.51 -26.54
N PHE A 190 1.62 5.73 -26.32
CA PHE A 190 2.30 5.49 -25.05
C PHE A 190 1.63 6.26 -23.90
N TRP A 191 1.46 7.58 -23.99
CA TRP A 191 0.78 8.35 -22.92
C TRP A 191 -0.66 7.91 -22.65
N LYS A 192 -1.37 7.43 -23.68
CA LYS A 192 -2.72 6.87 -23.53
C LYS A 192 -2.69 5.51 -22.83
N GLN A 193 -1.70 4.66 -23.14
CA GLN A 193 -1.47 3.37 -22.49
C GLN A 193 -1.07 3.56 -21.02
N SER A 194 -0.28 4.60 -20.73
CA SER A 194 0.15 5.00 -19.39
C SER A 194 -0.92 5.80 -18.62
N ASP A 195 -2.20 5.72 -19.00
CA ASP A 195 -3.29 6.34 -18.23
C ASP A 195 -3.45 5.62 -16.89
N SER A 196 -2.85 6.20 -15.85
CA SER A 196 -2.88 5.66 -14.49
C SER A 196 -4.30 5.60 -13.90
N GLY A 197 -5.23 6.43 -14.38
CA GLY A 197 -6.64 6.42 -14.02
C GLY A 197 -7.41 5.30 -14.72
N ALA A 198 -7.07 4.94 -15.96
CA ALA A 198 -7.60 3.76 -16.62
C ALA A 198 -7.15 2.47 -15.92
N ALA A 199 -5.86 2.36 -15.58
CA ALA A 199 -5.33 1.23 -14.82
C ALA A 199 -6.00 1.09 -13.44
N TRP A 200 -6.26 2.20 -12.75
CA TRP A 200 -7.02 2.20 -11.49
C TRP A 200 -8.45 1.69 -11.67
N ARG A 201 -9.17 2.16 -12.69
CA ARG A 201 -10.53 1.70 -12.99
C ARG A 201 -10.57 0.22 -13.34
N GLN A 202 -9.58 -0.28 -14.07
CA GLN A 202 -9.43 -1.69 -14.37
C GLN A 202 -9.20 -2.50 -13.09
N LEU A 203 -8.35 -2.04 -12.17
CA LEU A 203 -8.16 -2.69 -10.87
C LEU A 203 -9.50 -2.79 -10.12
N LEU A 204 -10.22 -1.67 -10.02
CA LEU A 204 -11.52 -1.64 -9.35
C LEU A 204 -12.57 -2.53 -10.03
N SER A 205 -12.53 -2.72 -11.36
CA SER A 205 -13.50 -3.60 -12.03
C SER A 205 -13.23 -5.09 -11.78
N HIS A 206 -12.00 -5.48 -11.48
CA HIS A 206 -11.65 -6.87 -11.18
C HIS A 206 -11.94 -7.23 -9.71
N HIS A 207 -11.94 -6.23 -8.83
CA HIS A 207 -12.36 -6.38 -7.45
C HIS A 207 -13.86 -6.07 -7.34
N ASN A 208 -14.72 -7.09 -7.22
CA ASN A 208 -16.17 -6.98 -6.97
C ASN A 208 -16.51 -6.34 -5.61
N ASP A 209 -15.79 -5.31 -5.18
CA ASP A 209 -16.09 -4.51 -4.00
C ASP A 209 -17.13 -3.45 -4.39
N ALA A 210 -18.38 -3.88 -4.45
CA ALA A 210 -19.54 -3.05 -4.82
C ALA A 210 -19.70 -1.78 -3.95
N ASP A 211 -19.06 -1.72 -2.79
CA ASP A 211 -19.13 -0.57 -1.89
C ASP A 211 -17.90 0.36 -1.97
N GLY A 212 -16.85 0.01 -2.73
CA GLY A 212 -15.61 0.80 -2.85
C GLY A 212 -14.93 1.15 -1.52
N GLN A 213 -15.25 0.43 -0.43
CA GLN A 213 -14.71 0.72 0.89
C GLN A 213 -13.24 0.29 0.94
N GLY A 214 -12.37 1.19 1.38
CA GLY A 214 -10.92 0.92 1.51
C GLY A 214 -10.09 1.29 0.29
N TYR A 215 -10.66 1.60 -0.88
CA TYR A 215 -9.90 2.01 -2.06
C TYR A 215 -9.99 3.51 -2.30
N TYR A 216 -8.85 4.18 -2.29
CA TYR A 216 -8.78 5.63 -2.42
C TYR A 216 -7.80 5.99 -3.53
N ARG A 217 -8.30 6.72 -4.54
CA ARG A 217 -7.46 7.37 -5.55
C ARG A 217 -7.52 8.87 -5.35
N PHE A 218 -6.36 9.48 -5.15
CA PHE A 218 -6.23 10.93 -5.15
C PHE A 218 -5.45 11.33 -6.38
N ASP A 219 -6.04 12.21 -7.18
CA ASP A 219 -5.47 12.70 -8.41
C ASP A 219 -5.83 14.18 -8.58
N ILE A 220 -5.01 14.92 -9.33
CA ILE A 220 -5.26 16.33 -9.62
C ILE A 220 -5.87 16.42 -11.01
N GLU A 221 -7.01 17.08 -11.13
CA GLU A 221 -7.62 17.33 -12.44
C GLU A 221 -7.14 18.67 -12.98
N PHE A 222 -6.57 18.68 -14.19
CA PHE A 222 -6.14 19.90 -14.87
C PHE A 222 -7.23 20.37 -15.85
N ASP A 223 -7.66 21.62 -15.74
CA ASP A 223 -8.80 22.17 -16.50
C ASP A 223 -8.62 22.10 -18.03
N ALA A 224 -7.42 22.35 -18.55
CA ALA A 224 -7.22 22.55 -19.99
C ALA A 224 -6.08 21.73 -20.60
N LYS A 225 -4.92 21.73 -19.95
CA LYS A 225 -3.70 21.07 -20.42
C LYS A 225 -2.85 20.66 -19.23
N GLN A 226 -2.45 19.40 -19.21
CA GLN A 226 -1.45 18.91 -18.26
C GLN A 226 -0.08 19.55 -18.56
N PRO A 227 0.63 20.03 -17.53
CA PRO A 227 2.02 20.47 -17.65
C PRO A 227 2.89 19.38 -18.28
N ALA A 228 3.96 19.78 -18.98
CA ALA A 228 4.92 18.78 -19.48
C ALA A 228 5.64 18.12 -18.30
N LEU A 229 6.11 16.88 -18.47
CA LEU A 229 6.75 16.11 -17.38
C LEU A 229 7.99 16.84 -16.80
N ASP A 230 8.68 17.61 -17.64
CA ASP A 230 9.88 18.37 -17.33
C ASP A 230 9.62 19.88 -17.11
N ASP A 231 8.36 20.30 -16.98
CA ASP A 231 8.01 21.69 -16.72
C ASP A 231 8.19 22.08 -15.25
N VAL A 232 9.42 22.42 -14.90
CA VAL A 232 9.80 22.90 -13.56
C VAL A 232 9.11 24.22 -13.17
N SER A 233 8.67 25.02 -14.14
CA SER A 233 8.07 26.33 -13.87
C SER A 233 6.67 26.22 -13.26
N SER A 234 5.96 25.14 -13.56
CA SER A 234 4.61 24.87 -13.07
C SER A 234 4.59 24.22 -11.67
N MET A 235 5.73 23.83 -11.09
CA MET A 235 5.78 23.07 -9.83
C MET A 235 5.07 23.75 -8.65
N VAL A 236 5.21 25.07 -8.52
CA VAL A 236 4.58 25.85 -7.45
C VAL A 236 3.06 25.82 -7.59
N GLU A 237 2.55 26.00 -8.81
CA GLU A 237 1.12 25.98 -9.10
C GLU A 237 0.53 24.59 -8.88
N ILE A 238 1.18 23.54 -9.40
CA ILE A 238 0.75 22.14 -9.19
C ILE A 238 0.71 21.82 -7.70
N GLY A 239 1.73 22.23 -6.94
CA GLY A 239 1.77 22.04 -5.49
C GLY A 239 0.62 22.75 -4.76
N ARG A 240 0.27 23.97 -5.18
CA ARG A 240 -0.89 24.70 -4.66
C ARG A 240 -2.20 23.95 -4.97
N MET A 241 -2.40 23.54 -6.22
CA MET A 241 -3.58 22.78 -6.64
C MET A 241 -3.73 21.47 -5.86
N ALA A 242 -2.63 20.71 -5.71
CA ALA A 242 -2.59 19.48 -4.93
C ALA A 242 -3.05 19.70 -3.49
N ARG A 243 -2.56 20.78 -2.86
CA ARG A 243 -2.88 21.14 -1.49
C ARG A 243 -4.34 21.53 -1.33
N GLU A 244 -4.86 22.37 -2.21
CA GLU A 244 -6.27 22.81 -2.21
C GLU A 244 -7.21 21.62 -2.39
N ALA A 245 -6.93 20.76 -3.37
CA ALA A 245 -7.68 19.53 -3.61
C ALA A 245 -7.66 18.60 -2.38
N SER A 246 -6.51 18.44 -1.74
CA SER A 246 -6.35 17.60 -0.55
C SER A 246 -7.12 18.14 0.67
N LEU A 247 -7.06 19.45 0.92
CA LEU A 247 -7.74 20.09 2.05
C LEU A 247 -9.27 20.08 1.87
N GLY A 248 -9.76 20.25 0.64
CA GLY A 248 -11.19 20.19 0.31
C GLY A 248 -11.79 18.78 0.37
N SER A 249 -10.97 17.75 0.17
CA SER A 249 -11.43 16.38 -0.08
C SER A 249 -12.12 15.72 1.12
N CYS A 250 -13.40 15.36 0.94
CA CYS A 250 -14.13 14.52 1.89
C CYS A 250 -13.58 13.08 1.94
N LEU A 251 -13.06 12.56 0.82
CA LEU A 251 -12.42 11.26 0.75
C LEU A 251 -11.14 11.23 1.58
N MET A 252 -10.34 12.30 1.57
CA MET A 252 -9.13 12.41 2.41
C MET A 252 -9.49 12.39 3.90
N ARG A 253 -10.55 13.11 4.29
CA ARG A 253 -11.07 13.08 5.66
C ARG A 253 -11.58 11.69 6.06
N ARG A 254 -12.26 10.99 5.15
CA ARG A 254 -12.72 9.61 5.36
C ARG A 254 -11.53 8.65 5.53
N LEU A 255 -10.54 8.73 4.65
CA LEU A 255 -9.31 7.94 4.75
C LEU A 255 -8.60 8.18 6.08
N ALA A 256 -8.47 9.43 6.53
CA ALA A 256 -7.83 9.74 7.80
C ALA A 256 -8.52 9.06 9.00
N LYS A 257 -9.86 9.04 9.02
CA LYS A 257 -10.65 8.31 10.03
C LYS A 257 -10.43 6.80 9.95
N GLN A 258 -10.41 6.24 8.74
CA GLN A 258 -10.16 4.81 8.54
C GLN A 258 -8.75 4.42 8.98
N ILE A 259 -7.72 5.22 8.66
CA ILE A 259 -6.34 5.01 9.13
C ILE A 259 -6.30 5.02 10.66
N ARG A 260 -7.01 5.93 11.33
CA ARG A 260 -7.10 5.93 12.80
C ARG A 260 -7.74 4.66 13.35
N ALA A 261 -8.79 4.14 12.71
CA ALA A 261 -9.40 2.87 13.11
C ALA A 261 -8.43 1.69 12.94
N GLU A 262 -7.65 1.65 11.85
CA GLU A 262 -6.62 0.63 11.58
C GLU A 262 -5.42 0.67 12.56
N LEU A 263 -5.29 1.72 13.38
CA LEU A 263 -4.32 1.76 14.48
C LEU A 263 -4.75 0.93 15.68
N PHE A 264 -5.99 0.43 15.70
CA PHE A 264 -6.48 -0.44 16.75
C PHE A 264 -6.53 -1.89 16.28
N ILE A 265 -6.09 -2.79 17.16
CA ILE A 265 -6.08 -4.23 16.96
C ILE A 265 -6.90 -4.89 18.07
N PHE A 266 -7.50 -6.04 17.78
CA PHE A 266 -8.25 -6.82 18.74
C PHE A 266 -7.63 -8.19 18.92
N ALA A 267 -7.63 -8.66 20.18
CA ALA A 267 -7.17 -9.98 20.56
C ALA A 267 -8.12 -10.56 21.61
N LEU A 268 -8.42 -11.86 21.53
CA LEU A 268 -9.11 -12.59 22.58
C LEU A 268 -8.29 -12.56 23.86
N ASP A 269 -8.99 -12.47 25.00
CA ASP A 269 -8.36 -12.50 26.31
C ASP A 269 -7.90 -13.92 26.62
N GLU A 270 -6.61 -14.04 26.86
CA GLU A 270 -5.96 -15.30 27.14
C GLU A 270 -6.33 -15.90 28.50
N CYS A 271 -6.70 -15.06 29.47
CA CYS A 271 -7.07 -15.45 30.83
C CYS A 271 -8.56 -15.81 30.93
N GLU A 272 -9.39 -15.29 30.03
CA GLU A 272 -10.83 -15.52 29.97
C GLU A 272 -11.21 -16.14 28.60
N PRO A 273 -10.88 -17.43 28.37
CA PRO A 273 -11.15 -18.08 27.08
C PRO A 273 -12.66 -18.18 26.80
N PRO A 274 -13.08 -18.21 25.52
CA PRO A 274 -14.49 -18.32 25.15
C PRO A 274 -15.21 -19.47 25.86
N GLN A 275 -16.36 -19.18 26.50
CA GLN A 275 -17.14 -20.16 27.25
C GLN A 275 -18.49 -20.39 26.59
N PHE A 276 -18.89 -21.65 26.44
CA PHE A 276 -20.21 -21.99 25.93
C PHE A 276 -21.22 -21.98 27.07
N VAL A 277 -22.10 -20.96 27.10
CA VAL A 277 -23.10 -20.74 28.14
C VAL A 277 -24.46 -20.56 27.47
N SER A 278 -25.45 -21.35 27.88
CA SER A 278 -26.86 -21.17 27.43
C SER A 278 -27.06 -21.14 25.90
N GLY A 279 -26.24 -21.88 25.14
CA GLY A 279 -26.37 -21.97 23.68
C GLY A 279 -25.58 -20.92 22.90
N VAL A 280 -24.82 -20.04 23.56
CA VAL A 280 -23.96 -19.03 22.94
C VAL A 280 -22.54 -19.11 23.49
N LEU A 281 -21.57 -18.60 22.73
CA LEU A 281 -20.20 -18.42 23.19
C LEU A 281 -20.04 -17.02 23.78
N GLU A 282 -19.82 -16.95 25.09
CA GLU A 282 -19.44 -15.72 25.77
C GLU A 282 -17.93 -15.51 25.63
N CYS A 283 -17.55 -14.33 25.16
CA CYS A 283 -16.17 -14.02 24.78
C CYS A 283 -15.72 -12.73 25.45
N VAL A 284 -14.44 -12.71 25.84
CA VAL A 284 -13.75 -11.53 26.34
C VAL A 284 -12.52 -11.29 25.47
N GLY A 285 -12.25 -10.04 25.14
CA GLY A 285 -11.05 -9.65 24.44
C GLY A 285 -10.69 -8.20 24.71
N ASN A 286 -9.53 -7.79 24.21
CA ASN A 286 -8.98 -6.47 24.46
C ASN A 286 -8.61 -5.79 23.14
N ILE A 287 -9.06 -4.54 23.00
CA ILE A 287 -8.63 -3.63 21.94
C ILE A 287 -7.37 -2.93 22.41
N SER A 288 -6.31 -2.98 21.59
CA SER A 288 -5.02 -2.32 21.84
C SER A 288 -4.67 -1.35 20.71
N CYS A 289 -3.79 -0.38 20.98
CA CYS A 289 -3.32 0.58 19.96
C CYS A 289 -1.91 0.21 19.47
N ARG A 290 -1.68 0.31 18.15
CA ARG A 290 -0.38 0.04 17.51
C ARG A 290 0.68 1.10 17.82
N LEU A 291 0.28 2.33 18.16
CA LEU A 291 1.23 3.42 18.44
C LEU A 291 1.88 3.23 19.81
N LYS A 292 3.19 3.52 19.88
CA LYS A 292 3.94 3.44 21.13
C LYS A 292 3.31 4.36 22.20
N PRO A 293 3.02 3.85 23.41
CA PRO A 293 2.47 4.66 24.50
C PRO A 293 3.36 5.85 24.81
N GLY A 294 2.77 7.03 25.05
CA GLY A 294 3.48 8.27 25.34
C GLY A 294 4.18 8.93 24.14
N SER A 295 4.17 8.31 22.95
CA SER A 295 4.72 8.95 21.74
C SER A 295 3.84 10.14 21.29
N ALA A 296 4.44 11.13 20.62
CA ALA A 296 3.71 12.30 20.12
C ALA A 296 2.50 11.92 19.24
N GLY A 297 2.65 10.92 18.37
CA GLY A 297 1.55 10.41 17.54
C GLY A 297 0.44 9.75 18.36
N PHE A 298 0.79 9.00 19.41
CA PHE A 298 -0.18 8.39 20.32
C PHE A 298 -0.97 9.43 21.11
N LEU A 299 -0.28 10.42 21.70
CA LEU A 299 -0.93 11.50 22.46
C LEU A 299 -1.87 12.31 21.54
N ALA A 300 -1.41 12.65 20.33
CA ALA A 300 -2.23 13.35 19.34
C ALA A 300 -3.47 12.54 18.93
N LEU A 301 -3.33 11.23 18.70
CA LEU A 301 -4.47 10.35 18.40
C LEU A 301 -5.47 10.32 19.55
N MET A 302 -5.02 10.11 20.78
CA MET A 302 -5.90 10.02 21.96
C MET A 302 -6.60 11.35 22.23
N ALA A 303 -5.92 12.48 22.03
CA ALA A 303 -6.53 13.80 22.10
C ALA A 303 -7.65 13.96 21.07
N GLN A 304 -7.37 13.67 19.79
CA GLN A 304 -8.35 13.77 18.70
C GLN A 304 -9.59 12.89 18.93
N LEU A 305 -9.41 11.64 19.33
CA LEU A 305 -10.52 10.72 19.59
C LEU A 305 -11.36 11.17 20.78
N SER A 306 -10.71 11.69 21.82
CA SER A 306 -11.42 12.24 22.99
C SER A 306 -12.17 13.53 22.66
N ASP A 307 -11.61 14.45 21.86
CA ASP A 307 -12.30 15.69 21.45
C ASP A 307 -13.48 15.37 20.52
N GLY A 308 -13.32 14.38 19.65
CA GLY A 308 -14.35 13.90 18.73
C GLY A 308 -15.43 13.04 19.37
N SER A 309 -15.39 12.80 20.69
CA SER A 309 -16.29 11.88 21.41
C SER A 309 -16.39 10.52 20.73
N ALA A 310 -15.25 9.99 20.28
CA ALA A 310 -15.21 8.70 19.59
C ALA A 310 -15.60 7.56 20.53
N SER A 311 -16.11 6.46 19.97
CA SER A 311 -16.43 5.24 20.71
C SER A 311 -16.12 4.01 19.87
N PHE A 312 -15.78 2.90 20.52
CA PHE A 312 -15.79 1.62 19.82
C PHE A 312 -17.21 1.09 19.76
N MET A 313 -17.50 0.36 18.69
CA MET A 313 -18.75 -0.36 18.51
C MET A 313 -18.41 -1.84 18.37
N CYS A 314 -19.07 -2.71 19.13
CA CYS A 314 -18.94 -4.15 19.01
C CYS A 314 -20.33 -4.72 18.71
N GLN A 315 -20.49 -5.33 17.53
CA GLN A 315 -21.78 -5.86 17.06
C GLN A 315 -22.94 -4.85 17.10
N GLY A 316 -22.63 -3.55 16.96
CA GLY A 316 -23.60 -2.46 17.00
C GLY A 316 -23.79 -1.82 18.38
N ASP A 317 -23.23 -2.40 19.45
CA ASP A 317 -23.28 -1.85 20.80
C ASP A 317 -22.06 -0.99 21.12
N ALA A 318 -22.28 0.15 21.76
CA ALA A 318 -21.21 1.07 22.13
C ALA A 318 -20.37 0.51 23.28
N VAL A 319 -19.06 0.40 23.06
CA VAL A 319 -18.05 0.11 24.07
C VAL A 319 -17.42 1.42 24.49
N THR A 320 -17.69 1.82 25.74
CA THR A 320 -17.17 3.08 26.28
C THR A 320 -15.66 3.00 26.48
N ALA A 321 -14.90 3.81 25.75
CA ALA A 321 -13.46 3.94 25.89
C ALA A 321 -13.08 5.30 26.48
N CYS A 322 -12.18 5.30 27.46
CA CYS A 322 -11.72 6.51 28.13
C CYS A 322 -10.44 7.08 27.49
N PHE A 323 -10.53 7.57 26.24
CA PHE A 323 -9.36 8.12 25.52
C PHE A 323 -8.69 9.29 26.25
N GLY A 324 -9.47 10.13 26.93
CA GLY A 324 -8.98 11.29 27.67
C GLY A 324 -7.94 10.98 28.77
N LYS A 325 -7.92 9.75 29.30
CA LYS A 325 -6.93 9.31 30.30
C LYS A 325 -5.49 9.30 29.77
N TYR A 326 -5.32 9.32 28.46
CA TYR A 326 -4.03 9.14 27.78
C TYR A 326 -3.45 10.44 27.19
N ARG A 327 -4.06 11.60 27.46
CA ARG A 327 -3.72 12.88 26.80
C ARG A 327 -2.37 13.48 27.19
N ASP A 328 -2.05 13.49 28.48
CA ASP A 328 -0.98 14.34 29.03
C ASP A 328 0.08 13.57 29.82
N ASN A 329 0.13 12.24 29.67
CA ASN A 329 1.02 11.39 30.45
C ASN A 329 2.09 10.75 29.58
N GLU A 330 3.31 11.29 29.58
CA GLU A 330 4.46 10.67 28.89
C GLU A 330 4.81 9.28 29.45
N LYS A 331 4.37 8.96 30.68
CA LYS A 331 4.47 7.63 31.30
C LYS A 331 3.16 6.84 31.20
N CYS A 332 2.36 7.08 30.17
CA CYS A 332 1.09 6.36 30.03
C CYS A 332 1.30 4.87 29.80
N ALA A 333 0.48 4.06 30.48
CA ALA A 333 0.34 2.64 30.15
C ALA A 333 -0.14 2.47 28.69
N ALA A 334 0.08 1.28 28.14
CA ALA A 334 -0.47 0.93 26.84
C ALA A 334 -2.00 1.06 26.84
N PHE A 335 -2.54 1.59 25.74
CA PHE A 335 -3.98 1.64 25.56
C PHE A 335 -4.53 0.22 25.54
N SER A 336 -5.48 -0.06 26.43
CA SER A 336 -6.21 -1.31 26.47
C SER A 336 -7.68 -1.04 26.81
N GLN A 337 -8.57 -1.60 26.02
CA GLN A 337 -10.01 -1.52 26.24
C GLN A 337 -10.62 -2.92 26.14
N THR A 338 -11.12 -3.43 27.25
CA THR A 338 -11.82 -4.72 27.29
C THR A 338 -13.19 -4.62 26.59
N VAL A 339 -13.48 -5.64 25.80
CA VAL A 339 -14.74 -5.85 25.09
C VAL A 339 -15.30 -7.20 25.53
N ARG A 340 -16.57 -7.21 25.92
CA ARG A 340 -17.32 -8.44 26.21
C ARG A 340 -18.43 -8.57 25.19
N PHE A 341 -18.58 -9.75 24.62
CA PHE A 341 -19.51 -9.99 23.52
C PHE A 341 -19.90 -11.46 23.45
N GLN A 342 -20.97 -11.75 22.71
CA GLN A 342 -21.46 -13.10 22.50
C GLN A 342 -21.49 -13.42 21.01
N VAL A 343 -21.20 -14.66 20.64
CA VAL A 343 -21.40 -15.16 19.27
C VAL A 343 -22.08 -16.54 19.29
N PRO A 344 -22.89 -16.89 18.28
CA PRO A 344 -23.57 -18.19 18.23
C PRO A 344 -22.62 -19.38 18.06
N ASN A 345 -21.56 -19.20 17.27
CA ASN A 345 -20.56 -20.24 16.98
C ASN A 345 -19.23 -19.60 16.57
N ARG A 346 -18.19 -20.42 16.37
CA ARG A 346 -16.81 -19.95 16.14
C ARG A 346 -16.58 -19.35 14.75
N GLN A 347 -17.44 -19.70 13.79
CA GLN A 347 -17.35 -19.27 12.39
C GLN A 347 -18.18 -18.02 12.12
N GLN A 348 -19.13 -17.67 13.00
CA GLN A 348 -19.97 -16.50 12.86
C GLN A 348 -19.09 -15.23 12.86
N PRO A 349 -19.16 -14.39 11.81
CA PRO A 349 -18.46 -13.13 11.80
C PRO A 349 -19.05 -12.15 12.82
N PHE A 350 -18.19 -11.42 13.51
CA PHE A 350 -18.55 -10.28 14.35
C PHE A 350 -17.68 -9.08 14.02
N GLN A 351 -18.24 -7.87 14.18
CA GLN A 351 -17.59 -6.63 13.82
C GLN A 351 -17.22 -5.82 15.04
N ILE A 352 -15.99 -5.31 15.05
CA ILE A 352 -15.56 -4.22 15.90
C ILE A 352 -15.17 -3.04 15.02
N SER A 353 -15.68 -1.86 15.35
CA SER A 353 -15.43 -0.63 14.60
C SER A 353 -15.19 0.55 15.54
N LEU A 354 -14.53 1.58 15.02
CA LEU A 354 -14.37 2.87 15.66
C LEU A 354 -15.37 3.84 15.03
N GLN A 355 -16.16 4.48 15.87
CA GLN A 355 -17.10 5.53 15.50
C GLN A 355 -16.53 6.91 15.84
N GLU A 356 -16.46 7.79 14.85
CA GLU A 356 -16.02 9.18 14.98
C GLU A 356 -17.07 10.12 14.35
N GLY A 357 -17.97 10.64 15.19
CA GLY A 357 -19.15 11.39 14.76
C GLY A 357 -20.11 10.49 13.98
N SER A 358 -20.41 10.85 12.73
CA SER A 358 -21.26 10.04 11.83
C SER A 358 -20.49 8.97 11.05
N SER A 359 -19.16 8.92 11.16
CA SER A 359 -18.35 7.96 10.42
C SER A 359 -18.05 6.73 11.27
N VAL A 360 -18.25 5.55 10.71
CA VAL A 360 -17.90 4.27 11.32
C VAL A 360 -16.86 3.59 10.44
N SER A 361 -15.80 3.06 11.03
CA SER A 361 -14.74 2.35 10.30
C SER A 361 -14.31 1.14 11.09
N ASN A 362 -14.19 0.00 10.43
CA ASN A 362 -13.69 -1.22 11.06
C ASN A 362 -12.28 -0.98 11.62
N ILE A 363 -11.99 -1.57 12.78
CA ILE A 363 -10.61 -1.66 13.26
C ILE A 363 -9.85 -2.73 12.48
N SER A 364 -8.54 -2.81 12.67
CA SER A 364 -7.70 -3.65 11.81
C SER A 364 -8.14 -5.13 11.83
N ALA A 365 -8.28 -5.70 10.63
CA ALA A 365 -8.75 -7.05 10.34
C ALA A 365 -10.20 -7.39 10.74
N SER A 366 -11.01 -6.42 11.20
CA SER A 366 -12.46 -6.61 11.41
C SER A 366 -13.20 -6.61 10.06
N PRO A 367 -14.19 -7.49 9.81
CA PRO A 367 -14.82 -8.42 10.76
C PRO A 367 -13.95 -9.64 11.12
N PHE A 368 -14.16 -10.17 12.32
CA PHE A 368 -13.44 -11.33 12.86
C PHE A 368 -14.33 -12.56 12.94
N THR A 369 -13.71 -13.73 12.99
CA THR A 369 -14.33 -14.96 13.52
C THR A 369 -13.48 -15.46 14.70
N LEU A 370 -14.08 -16.21 15.64
CA LEU A 370 -13.31 -16.78 16.75
C LEU A 370 -12.27 -17.78 16.25
N GLU A 371 -12.60 -18.54 15.20
CA GLU A 371 -11.67 -19.49 14.60
C GLU A 371 -10.41 -18.77 14.07
N TRP A 372 -10.61 -17.69 13.31
CA TRP A 372 -9.51 -16.90 12.75
C TRP A 372 -8.64 -16.27 13.84
N LEU A 373 -9.26 -15.77 14.92
CA LEU A 373 -8.53 -15.22 16.06
C LEU A 373 -7.74 -16.31 16.80
N ALA A 374 -8.35 -17.47 17.05
CA ALA A 374 -7.73 -18.57 17.78
C ALA A 374 -6.52 -19.14 17.02
N GLU A 375 -6.64 -19.30 15.69
CA GLU A 375 -5.53 -19.73 14.83
C GLU A 375 -4.36 -18.74 14.88
N ARG A 376 -4.63 -17.44 14.79
CA ARG A 376 -3.58 -16.40 14.69
C ARG A 376 -2.94 -16.05 16.02
N GLN A 377 -3.70 -16.10 17.11
CA GLN A 377 -3.17 -15.95 18.46
C GLN A 377 -2.53 -17.24 18.98
N ALA A 378 -2.64 -18.35 18.23
CA ALA A 378 -2.19 -19.67 18.65
C ALA A 378 -2.75 -20.08 20.03
N THR A 379 -3.95 -19.63 20.39
CA THR A 379 -4.58 -19.89 21.71
C THR A 379 -4.85 -21.38 21.95
N GLU A 380 -4.86 -22.17 20.88
CA GLU A 380 -5.08 -23.62 20.90
C GLU A 380 -3.81 -24.42 20.58
N ALA A 381 -2.66 -23.77 20.45
CA ALA A 381 -1.38 -24.44 20.27
C ALA A 381 -0.91 -25.05 21.61
N TYR A 382 -1.04 -26.37 21.73
CA TYR A 382 -0.67 -27.12 22.94
C TYR A 382 0.86 -27.29 23.12
N PHE A 383 1.66 -26.99 22.10
CA PHE A 383 3.12 -27.12 22.13
C PHE A 383 3.77 -26.20 21.07
N GLY A 384 4.98 -25.69 21.34
CA GLY A 384 5.80 -24.97 20.35
C GLY A 384 5.73 -23.44 20.36
N THR A 385 5.00 -22.82 21.29
CA THR A 385 5.02 -21.35 21.53
C THR A 385 5.73 -21.02 22.85
N ILE A 386 6.22 -19.79 23.00
CA ILE A 386 6.81 -19.30 24.26
C ILE A 386 5.80 -19.44 25.43
N ASP A 387 4.51 -19.31 25.13
CA ASP A 387 3.40 -19.38 26.09
C ASP A 387 2.73 -20.77 26.18
N HIS A 388 3.51 -21.85 25.96
CA HIS A 388 3.00 -23.23 25.98
C HIS A 388 2.03 -23.52 27.14
N ARG A 389 0.79 -23.94 26.82
CA ARG A 389 -0.21 -24.34 27.81
C ARG A 389 -0.23 -25.85 28.00
N LYS A 390 -0.21 -26.32 29.24
CA LYS A 390 -0.46 -27.75 29.54
C LYS A 390 -1.92 -28.07 29.25
N ARG A 391 -2.16 -29.14 28.50
CA ARG A 391 -3.49 -29.66 28.16
C ARG A 391 -4.38 -29.73 29.42
N PRO A 392 -5.58 -29.13 29.45
CA PRO A 392 -6.53 -29.37 30.53
C PRO A 392 -6.82 -30.87 30.59
N ARG A 393 -6.67 -31.48 31.77
CA ARG A 393 -7.08 -32.87 31.96
C ARG A 393 -8.59 -32.91 31.75
N PRO A 394 -9.14 -33.83 30.93
CA PRO A 394 -10.58 -33.99 30.85
C PRO A 394 -11.12 -34.23 32.26
N SER A 395 -12.07 -33.39 32.68
CA SER A 395 -12.81 -33.55 33.92
C SER A 395 -13.32 -34.99 33.98
N GLN A 396 -13.04 -35.67 35.09
CA GLN A 396 -13.50 -37.02 35.36
C GLN A 396 -15.04 -37.04 35.42
N VAL A 397 -15.68 -37.14 34.26
CA VAL A 397 -17.01 -37.72 34.18
C VAL A 397 -16.78 -39.21 34.38
N SER A 398 -17.18 -39.68 35.55
CA SER A 398 -17.14 -41.08 35.95
C SER A 398 -18.05 -41.90 35.03
N GLU A 399 -17.51 -42.40 33.91
CA GLU A 399 -18.14 -43.50 33.18
C GLU A 399 -17.72 -44.83 33.81
N PRO A 400 -18.66 -45.77 34.07
CA PRO A 400 -18.31 -47.06 34.63
C PRO A 400 -17.51 -47.89 33.63
N LEU A 401 -16.35 -48.40 34.06
CA LEU A 401 -15.49 -49.32 33.34
C LEU A 401 -16.25 -50.59 32.89
N ALA A 402 -16.76 -50.59 31.66
CA ALA A 402 -17.21 -51.81 31.00
C ALA A 402 -15.98 -52.66 30.60
N LYS A 403 -15.76 -53.78 31.29
CA LYS A 403 -14.73 -54.77 30.98
C LYS A 403 -14.90 -55.31 29.55
N ARG A 404 -13.94 -54.99 28.67
CA ARG A 404 -13.79 -55.62 27.34
C ARG A 404 -13.56 -57.13 27.49
N LYS A 405 -14.51 -57.95 27.04
CA LYS A 405 -14.29 -59.40 26.81
C LYS A 405 -13.39 -59.57 25.59
N ARG A 406 -12.29 -60.32 25.75
CA ARG A 406 -11.48 -60.83 24.62
C ARG A 406 -12.25 -61.97 23.96
N LEU A 407 -12.49 -61.87 22.66
CA LEU A 407 -12.90 -63.00 21.82
C LEU A 407 -11.67 -63.88 21.56
N ARG A 408 -11.88 -65.20 21.65
CA ARG A 408 -10.90 -66.23 21.29
C ARG A 408 -10.94 -66.50 19.79
#